data_AF-L0DND8-F1
#
_entry.id   AF-L0DND8-F1
#
_cell.length_a   1.000
_cell.length_b   1.000
_cell.length_c   1.000
_cell.angle_alpha   90.00
_cell.angle_beta   90.00
_cell.angle_gamma   90.00
#
_symmetry.space_group_name_H-M   'P 1'
#
loop_
_entity.id
_entity.type
_entity.pdbx_description
1 polymer ?
#
loop_
_entity_poly.entity_id
_entity_poly.type
_entity_poly.pdbx_seq_one_letter_code
_entity_poly.pdbx_strand_id
1 'polypeptide(L)'
;MLGADAVTMSQPVSEGVSNPLVKTEPLNPLKNPSYPQRVHVHERAHWQAVLKSCEDRISKAGQKLAVVGAGPNRATFERLYAQMLGARDQVAAAVRRLPTETGGLYEEDRHRLEEGVAALDRVFKRWEAL
;
A
#
# COMPACT_ATOMS: atom_id res chain seq x y z
N MET A 1 -41.51 -44.17 -1.23
CA MET A 1 -40.51 -43.24 -1.81
C MET A 1 -41.12 -41.86 -1.85
N LEU A 2 -40.32 -40.84 -1.46
CA LEU A 2 -40.59 -39.38 -1.47
C LEU A 2 -41.52 -38.92 -0.33
N GLY A 3 -41.11 -38.22 0.74
CA GLY A 3 -39.87 -37.51 1.03
C GLY A 3 -39.93 -36.06 0.55
N ALA A 4 -40.50 -35.14 1.35
CA ALA A 4 -40.23 -33.71 1.33
C ALA A 4 -40.94 -33.01 2.51
N ASP A 5 -40.28 -32.96 3.67
CA ASP A 5 -40.62 -32.03 4.74
C ASP A 5 -40.22 -30.61 4.31
N ALA A 6 -41.21 -29.73 4.13
CA ALA A 6 -40.97 -28.31 3.93
C ALA A 6 -40.78 -27.63 5.29
N VAL A 7 -39.52 -27.47 5.72
CA VAL A 7 -39.17 -26.72 6.93
C VAL A 7 -39.15 -25.22 6.57
N THR A 8 -40.23 -24.53 6.91
CA THR A 8 -40.33 -23.06 6.89
C THR A 8 -39.51 -22.49 8.05
N MET A 9 -38.31 -21.98 7.77
CA MET A 9 -37.58 -21.10 8.68
C MET A 9 -37.76 -19.65 8.22
N SER A 10 -38.70 -18.94 8.84
CA SER A 10 -38.78 -17.47 8.77
C SER A 10 -38.38 -16.92 10.12
N GLN A 11 -37.15 -16.40 10.22
CA GLN A 11 -36.78 -15.46 11.28
C GLN A 11 -36.89 -14.03 10.72
N PRO A 12 -37.55 -13.10 11.42
CA PRO A 12 -37.43 -11.69 11.12
C PRO A 12 -36.11 -11.15 11.68
N VAL A 13 -35.22 -10.65 10.83
CA VAL A 13 -34.05 -9.88 11.25
C VAL A 13 -34.53 -8.49 11.66
N SER A 14 -34.41 -8.21 12.95
CA SER A 14 -34.66 -6.92 13.58
C SER A 14 -33.98 -5.76 12.84
N GLU A 15 -34.77 -4.74 12.53
CA GLU A 15 -34.30 -3.44 12.09
C GLU A 15 -33.42 -2.81 13.17
N GLY A 16 -32.14 -2.62 12.83
CA GLY A 16 -31.14 -2.04 13.70
C GLY A 16 -30.42 -0.89 13.03
N VAL A 17 -30.75 0.32 13.48
CA VAL A 17 -29.89 1.51 13.60
C VAL A 17 -29.71 2.38 12.34
N SER A 18 -30.39 3.53 12.43
CA SER A 18 -30.04 4.88 11.98
C SER A 18 -28.77 5.08 11.14
N ASN A 19 -28.91 5.69 9.96
CA ASN A 19 -27.80 6.41 9.33
C ASN A 19 -28.27 7.81 8.89
N PRO A 20 -27.43 8.85 9.06
CA PRO A 20 -27.83 10.24 8.91
C PRO A 20 -28.04 10.60 7.43
N LEU A 21 -28.87 11.61 7.20
CA LEU A 21 -29.13 12.23 5.89
C LEU A 21 -27.83 12.38 5.09
N VAL A 22 -27.65 11.51 4.09
CA VAL A 22 -26.61 11.62 3.08
C VAL A 22 -26.85 12.95 2.37
N LYS A 23 -25.93 13.90 2.53
CA LYS A 23 -25.86 15.07 1.64
C LYS A 23 -25.67 14.52 0.23
N THR A 24 -26.74 14.47 -0.53
CA THR A 24 -26.70 14.09 -1.94
C THR A 24 -26.05 15.25 -2.69
N GLU A 25 -24.75 15.12 -2.95
CA GLU A 25 -24.13 15.95 -3.96
C GLU A 25 -24.92 15.82 -5.28
N PRO A 26 -25.04 16.92 -6.06
CA PRO A 26 -25.80 16.89 -7.30
C PRO A 26 -25.28 15.77 -8.22
N LEU A 27 -26.18 14.84 -8.54
CA LEU A 27 -25.90 13.69 -9.39
C LEU A 27 -25.58 14.21 -10.80
N ASN A 28 -24.30 14.18 -11.18
CA ASN A 28 -23.90 14.50 -12.55
C ASN A 28 -24.44 13.39 -13.47
N PRO A 29 -25.37 13.69 -14.40
CA PRO A 29 -26.03 12.67 -15.22
C PRO A 29 -25.07 11.97 -16.20
N LEU A 30 -23.85 12.48 -16.37
CA LEU A 30 -22.79 11.86 -17.18
C LEU A 30 -21.90 10.89 -16.39
N LYS A 31 -22.07 10.79 -15.06
CA LYS A 31 -21.29 9.90 -14.21
C LYS A 31 -22.17 8.77 -13.71
N ASN A 32 -21.73 7.53 -13.94
CA ASN A 32 -22.38 6.37 -13.35
C ASN A 32 -22.14 6.38 -11.82
N PRO A 33 -23.19 6.52 -10.98
CA PRO A 33 -23.06 6.56 -9.53
C PRO A 33 -22.52 5.27 -8.91
N SER A 34 -22.56 4.15 -9.65
CA SER A 34 -22.02 2.86 -9.20
C SER A 34 -20.50 2.74 -9.36
N TYR A 35 -19.85 3.64 -10.12
CA TYR A 35 -18.40 3.64 -10.24
C TYR A 35 -17.78 4.43 -9.08
N PRO A 36 -16.79 3.85 -8.36
CA PRO A 36 -16.15 4.53 -7.26
C PRO A 36 -15.40 5.77 -7.76
N GLN A 37 -15.57 6.89 -7.05
CA GLN A 37 -14.86 8.12 -7.37
C GLN A 37 -13.40 8.02 -6.95
N ARG A 38 -12.49 8.42 -7.84
CA ARG A 38 -11.06 8.52 -7.53
C ARG A 38 -10.78 9.80 -6.73
N VAL A 39 -10.80 9.68 -5.41
CA VAL A 39 -10.63 10.82 -4.51
C VAL A 39 -9.15 11.08 -4.16
N HIS A 40 -8.26 10.09 -4.29
CA HIS A 40 -6.87 10.15 -3.81
C HIS A 40 -5.84 10.72 -4.81
N VAL A 41 -6.29 11.25 -5.96
CA VAL A 41 -5.38 11.77 -7.01
C VAL A 41 -4.48 12.89 -6.47
N HIS A 42 -5.00 13.70 -5.55
CA HIS A 42 -4.29 14.81 -4.91
C HIS A 42 -3.11 14.34 -4.02
N GLU A 43 -3.12 13.10 -3.55
CA GLU A 43 -2.06 12.53 -2.72
C GLU A 43 -0.83 12.10 -3.52
N ARG A 44 -0.89 12.13 -4.87
CA ARG A 44 0.21 11.71 -5.73
C ARG A 44 1.56 12.34 -5.34
N ALA A 45 1.56 13.66 -5.08
CA ALA A 45 2.77 14.37 -4.71
C ALA A 45 3.34 13.87 -3.37
N HIS A 46 2.46 13.55 -2.41
CA HIS A 46 2.86 12.97 -1.13
C HIS A 46 3.53 11.60 -1.32
N TRP A 47 2.91 10.68 -2.05
CA TRP A 47 3.46 9.35 -2.28
C TRP A 47 4.77 9.37 -3.09
N GLN A 48 4.89 10.30 -4.04
CA GLN A 48 6.15 10.53 -4.76
C GLN A 48 7.27 11.04 -3.84
N ALA A 49 6.95 11.90 -2.86
CA ALA A 49 7.93 12.36 -1.88
C ALA A 49 8.43 11.21 -0.99
N VAL A 50 7.54 10.27 -0.63
CA VAL A 50 7.93 9.06 0.11
C VAL A 50 8.92 8.22 -0.70
N LEU A 51 8.60 7.91 -1.96
CA LEU A 51 9.50 7.16 -2.85
C LEU A 51 10.86 7.87 -2.97
N LYS A 52 10.86 9.18 -3.22
CA LYS A 52 12.09 9.97 -3.34
C LYS A 52 12.95 9.88 -2.08
N SER A 53 12.34 9.97 -0.89
CA SER A 53 13.05 9.81 0.38
C SER A 53 13.72 8.43 0.50
N CYS A 54 13.03 7.36 0.08
CA CYS A 54 13.60 6.02 0.03
C CYS A 54 14.79 5.95 -0.95
N GLU A 55 14.64 6.50 -2.15
CA GLU A 55 15.68 6.51 -3.18
C GLU A 55 16.92 7.31 -2.75
N ASP A 56 16.74 8.47 -2.11
CA ASP A 56 17.83 9.29 -1.60
C ASP A 56 18.63 8.55 -0.53
N ARG A 57 17.96 7.81 0.37
CA ARG A 57 18.62 6.98 1.38
C ARG A 57 19.41 5.84 0.75
N ILE A 58 18.83 5.17 -0.25
CA ILE A 58 19.49 4.06 -0.96
C ILE A 58 20.69 4.55 -1.75
N SER A 59 20.58 5.70 -2.42
CA SER A 59 21.70 6.31 -3.15
C SER A 59 22.90 6.56 -2.23
N LYS A 60 22.67 7.07 -1.01
CA LYS A 60 23.72 7.22 0.01
C LYS A 60 24.33 5.87 0.42
N ALA A 61 23.52 4.82 0.59
CA ALA A 61 24.04 3.48 0.87
C ALA A 61 24.91 2.94 -0.29
N GLY A 62 24.49 3.18 -1.53
CA GLY A 62 25.26 2.82 -2.72
C GLY A 62 26.61 3.55 -2.81
N GLN A 63 26.64 4.85 -2.45
CA GLN A 63 27.88 5.61 -2.34
C GLN A 63 28.79 5.04 -1.24
N LYS A 64 28.25 4.72 -0.06
CA LYS A 64 29.02 4.05 1.01
C LYS A 64 29.58 2.71 0.52
N LEU A 65 28.78 1.91 -0.18
CA LEU A 65 29.19 0.60 -0.72
C LEU A 65 30.36 0.71 -1.69
N ALA A 66 30.35 1.74 -2.55
CA ALA A 66 31.44 1.99 -3.48
C ALA A 66 32.78 2.26 -2.77
N VAL A 67 32.73 2.88 -1.59
CA VAL A 67 33.92 3.20 -0.77
C VAL A 67 34.42 2.00 0.04
N VAL A 68 33.54 1.10 0.50
CA VAL A 68 33.88 -0.07 1.34
C VAL A 68 34.93 -1.01 0.72
N GLY A 69 35.21 -0.90 -0.59
CA GLY A 69 36.32 -1.61 -1.23
C GLY A 69 36.17 -3.13 -1.16
N ALA A 70 37.22 -3.89 -1.50
CA ALA A 70 37.22 -5.35 -1.40
C ALA A 70 37.56 -5.80 0.04
N GLY A 71 36.65 -5.54 0.98
CA GLY A 71 36.76 -5.96 2.38
C GLY A 71 36.01 -7.26 2.69
N PRO A 72 36.28 -7.91 3.83
CA PRO A 72 35.61 -9.15 4.24
C PRO A 72 34.09 -8.99 4.39
N ASN A 73 33.61 -7.78 4.72
CA ASN A 73 32.19 -7.49 4.92
C ASN A 73 31.47 -7.01 3.63
N ARG A 74 32.19 -6.85 2.51
CA ARG A 74 31.61 -6.28 1.27
C ARG A 74 30.40 -7.07 0.79
N ALA A 75 30.50 -8.41 0.76
CA ALA A 75 29.42 -9.27 0.32
C ALA A 75 28.14 -9.12 1.17
N THR A 76 28.29 -8.85 2.48
CA THR A 76 27.17 -8.59 3.38
C THR A 76 26.51 -7.26 3.04
N PHE A 77 27.29 -6.20 2.83
CA PHE A 77 26.76 -4.92 2.39
C PHE A 77 26.08 -5.02 1.02
N GLU A 78 26.67 -5.71 0.03
CA GLU A 78 26.05 -5.94 -1.29
C GLU A 78 24.69 -6.64 -1.17
N ARG A 79 24.59 -7.65 -0.30
CA ARG A 79 23.32 -8.34 -0.03
C ARG A 79 22.27 -7.42 0.59
N LEU A 80 22.65 -6.62 1.58
CA LEU A 80 21.73 -5.67 2.21
C LEU A 80 21.31 -4.58 1.21
N TYR A 81 22.23 -4.10 0.37
CA TYR A 81 21.91 -3.14 -0.69
C TYR A 81 20.89 -3.70 -1.68
N ALA A 82 21.05 -4.95 -2.12
CA ALA A 82 20.07 -5.62 -2.97
C ALA A 82 18.69 -5.74 -2.28
N GLN A 83 18.65 -6.00 -0.97
CA GLN A 83 17.39 -6.00 -0.21
C GLN A 83 16.74 -4.61 -0.15
N MET A 84 17.53 -3.54 -0.04
CA MET A 84 17.02 -2.17 -0.09
C MET A 84 16.38 -1.86 -1.45
N LEU A 85 17.00 -2.28 -2.55
CA LEU A 85 16.45 -2.12 -3.90
C LEU A 85 15.11 -2.86 -4.04
N GLY A 86 15.03 -4.10 -3.57
CA GLY A 86 13.78 -4.86 -3.57
C GLY A 86 12.66 -4.20 -2.76
N ALA A 87 12.97 -3.66 -1.58
CA ALA A 87 11.99 -2.90 -0.79
C ALA A 87 11.54 -1.61 -1.49
N ARG A 88 12.46 -0.89 -2.14
CA ARG A 88 12.14 0.30 -2.94
C ARG A 88 11.21 -0.03 -4.10
N ASP A 89 11.40 -1.16 -4.78
CA ASP A 89 10.54 -1.55 -5.90
C ASP A 89 9.11 -1.87 -5.44
N GLN A 90 8.94 -2.45 -4.25
CA GLN A 90 7.62 -2.61 -3.62
C GLN A 90 6.95 -1.26 -3.35
N VAL A 91 7.70 -0.29 -2.77
CA VAL A 91 7.21 1.07 -2.54
C VAL A 91 6.84 1.75 -3.86
N ALA A 92 7.70 1.67 -4.87
CA ALA A 92 7.46 2.28 -6.18
C ALA A 92 6.21 1.72 -6.87
N ALA A 93 5.98 0.41 -6.77
CA ALA A 93 4.78 -0.23 -7.29
C ALA A 93 3.50 0.31 -6.63
N ALA A 94 3.50 0.46 -5.31
CA ALA A 94 2.36 0.98 -4.55
C ALA A 94 2.12 2.48 -4.83
N VAL A 95 3.17 3.31 -4.82
CA VAL A 95 3.11 4.76 -5.13
C VAL A 95 2.48 5.03 -6.50
N ARG A 96 2.74 4.17 -7.49
CA ARG A 96 2.15 4.30 -8.83
C ARG A 96 0.64 4.01 -8.84
N ARG A 97 0.18 3.07 -8.02
CA ARG A 97 -1.21 2.59 -8.02
C ARG A 97 -2.13 3.45 -7.15
N LEU A 98 -1.68 3.79 -5.94
CA LEU A 98 -2.45 4.50 -4.90
C LEU A 98 -3.31 5.66 -5.41
N PRO A 99 -2.79 6.61 -6.23
CA PRO A 99 -3.60 7.75 -6.68
C PRO A 99 -4.79 7.38 -7.59
N THR A 100 -4.82 6.15 -8.10
CA THR A 100 -5.83 5.65 -9.04
C THR A 100 -6.76 4.60 -8.46
N GLU A 101 -6.41 4.04 -7.29
CA GLU A 101 -7.21 3.04 -6.59
C GLU A 101 -8.33 3.70 -5.77
N THR A 102 -9.32 2.88 -5.39
CA THR A 102 -10.50 3.33 -4.63
C THR A 102 -10.95 2.27 -3.64
N GLY A 103 -11.51 2.70 -2.49
CA GLY A 103 -12.08 1.79 -1.51
C GLY A 103 -11.04 0.82 -0.93
N GLY A 104 -11.39 -0.46 -0.82
CA GLY A 104 -10.51 -1.48 -0.22
C GLY A 104 -9.17 -1.68 -0.95
N LEU A 105 -9.11 -1.47 -2.27
CA LEU A 105 -7.87 -1.58 -3.04
C LEU A 105 -6.87 -0.48 -2.68
N TYR A 106 -7.36 0.72 -2.39
CA TYR A 106 -6.53 1.83 -1.92
C TYR A 106 -5.92 1.47 -0.55
N GLU A 107 -6.74 0.99 0.38
CA GLU A 107 -6.28 0.61 1.72
C GLU A 107 -5.26 -0.53 1.68
N GLU A 108 -5.47 -1.52 0.83
CA GLU A 108 -4.51 -2.62 0.61
C GLU A 108 -3.18 -2.10 0.07
N ASP A 109 -3.21 -1.25 -0.96
CA ASP A 109 -1.97 -0.69 -1.51
C ASP A 109 -1.28 0.28 -0.55
N ARG A 110 -2.03 0.99 0.30
CA ARG A 110 -1.47 1.85 1.35
C ARG A 110 -0.72 1.01 2.36
N HIS A 111 -1.34 -0.08 2.82
CA HIS A 111 -0.70 -1.00 3.75
C HIS A 111 0.56 -1.64 3.15
N ARG A 112 0.51 -2.04 1.86
CA ARG A 112 1.70 -2.55 1.16
C ARG A 112 2.83 -1.51 1.07
N LEU A 113 2.50 -0.24 0.85
CA LEU A 113 3.46 0.84 0.85
C LEU A 113 4.11 0.98 2.24
N GLU A 114 3.31 1.02 3.29
CA GLU A 114 3.78 1.14 4.69
C GLU A 114 4.70 -0.03 5.06
N GLU A 115 4.34 -1.27 4.70
CA GLU A 115 5.17 -2.44 4.92
C GLU A 115 6.47 -2.40 4.13
N GLY A 116 6.44 -1.92 2.89
CA GLY A 116 7.64 -1.71 2.08
C GLY A 116 8.60 -0.70 2.71
N VAL A 117 8.08 0.41 3.23
CA VAL A 117 8.87 1.41 3.97
C VAL A 117 9.43 0.82 5.26
N ALA A 118 8.62 0.11 6.03
CA ALA A 118 9.07 -0.55 7.27
C ALA A 118 10.12 -1.63 6.99
N ALA A 119 9.99 -2.38 5.90
CA ALA A 119 11.00 -3.35 5.46
C ALA A 119 12.33 -2.67 5.14
N LEU A 120 12.28 -1.55 4.40
CA LEU A 120 13.46 -0.76 4.09
C LEU A 120 14.16 -0.28 5.38
N ASP A 121 13.40 0.21 6.35
CA ASP A 121 13.94 0.64 7.65
C ASP A 121 14.61 -0.50 8.42
N ARG A 122 14.05 -1.71 8.40
CA ARG A 122 14.67 -2.90 8.99
C ARG A 122 15.99 -3.28 8.31
N VAL A 123 16.10 -3.06 6.99
CA VAL A 123 17.35 -3.31 6.26
C VAL A 123 18.39 -2.24 6.58
N PHE A 124 18.00 -0.96 6.65
CA PHE A 124 18.91 0.12 7.07
C PHE A 124 19.43 -0.04 8.49
N LYS A 125 18.58 -0.45 9.44
CA LYS A 125 19.03 -0.75 10.81
C LYS A 125 20.12 -1.83 10.83
N ARG A 126 19.97 -2.87 9.99
CA ARG A 126 20.99 -3.90 9.83
C ARG A 126 22.25 -3.39 9.15
N TRP A 127 22.11 -2.53 8.15
CA TRP A 127 23.23 -1.89 7.46
C TRP A 127 24.11 -1.07 8.42
N GLU A 128 23.51 -0.22 9.26
CA GLU A 128 24.26 0.66 10.18
C GLU A 128 24.80 -0.09 11.41
N ALA A 129 24.42 -1.35 11.61
CA ALA A 129 24.94 -2.20 12.68
C ALA A 129 26.16 -3.06 12.26
N LEU A 130 26.59 -2.97 11.00
CA LEU A 130 27.78 -3.64 10.45
C LEU A 130 29.01 -2.73 10.50
#